data_AF-A0A354IH57-F1
#
_entry.id   AF-A0A354IH57-F1
#
_cell.length_a   1.000
_cell.length_b   1.000
_cell.length_c   1.000
_cell.angle_alpha   90.00
_cell.angle_beta   90.00
_cell.angle_gamma   90.00
#
_symmetry.space_group_name_H-M   'P 1'
#
loop_
_entity.id
_entity.type
_entity.pdbx_description
1 polymer ?
#
loop_
_entity_poly.entity_id
_entity_poly.type
_entity_poly.pdbx_seq_one_letter_code
_entity_poly.pdbx_strand_id
1 'polypeptide(L)'
;AGGGSNLGGIMAPFMGDKLTGKANPHFIAVEPASCPTLTRGRFAYDFCDTGMVTPLAKMYTLGCGFIPSPNHAGGLRYHGMSPVLSQLYHDGYLNEARAVEQTAVFEAAEMFAKVEGILPAPESAHAIRVAIDEAVRCREAGESKTILFNLTGTGYFDMAAYKAFNEKTMSDSIPTDEDLARGFATIPKLPGIQE
;
A
#
# COMPACT_ATOMS: atom_id res chain seq x y z
N ALA A 1 -1.45 1.89 -0.36
CA ALA A 1 -1.89 1.55 -1.72
C ALA A 1 -2.72 0.28 -1.62
N GLY A 2 -4.00 0.37 -1.96
CA GLY A 2 -4.90 -0.79 -1.98
C GLY A 2 -4.75 -1.47 -3.34
N GLY A 3 -5.68 -1.22 -4.26
CA GLY A 3 -5.45 -1.49 -5.69
C GLY A 3 -4.63 -0.43 -6.42
N GLY A 4 -4.27 0.67 -5.75
CA GLY A 4 -3.31 1.65 -6.25
C GLY A 4 -3.87 2.80 -7.10
N SER A 5 -5.18 2.91 -7.30
CA SER A 5 -5.78 4.01 -8.10
C SER A 5 -5.41 5.41 -7.58
N ASN A 6 -5.48 5.65 -6.26
CA ASN A 6 -5.12 6.94 -5.68
C ASN A 6 -3.62 7.27 -5.79
N LEU A 7 -2.75 6.26 -5.71
CA LEU A 7 -1.31 6.41 -5.88
C LEU A 7 -1.00 6.71 -7.35
N GLY A 8 -1.55 5.93 -8.27
CA GLY A 8 -1.45 6.16 -9.71
C GLY A 8 -1.93 7.55 -10.12
N GLY A 9 -3.08 7.98 -9.59
CA GLY A 9 -3.66 9.29 -9.87
C GLY A 9 -2.75 10.46 -9.47
N ILE A 10 -2.23 10.45 -8.24
CA ILE A 10 -1.35 11.55 -7.79
C ILE A 10 0.02 11.50 -8.47
N MET A 11 0.57 10.31 -8.74
CA MET A 11 1.92 10.16 -9.25
C MET A 11 2.04 10.32 -10.76
N ALA A 12 0.96 10.09 -11.51
CA ALA A 12 0.97 10.06 -12.98
C ALA A 12 1.69 11.26 -13.64
N PRO A 13 1.40 12.54 -13.30
CA PRO A 13 2.09 13.67 -13.93
C PRO A 13 3.60 13.67 -13.62
N PHE A 14 3.99 13.34 -12.39
CA PHE A 14 5.40 13.29 -11.97
C PHE A 14 6.14 12.10 -12.58
N MET A 15 5.45 10.97 -12.77
CA MET A 15 6.00 9.81 -13.45
C MET A 15 6.22 10.09 -14.93
N GLY A 16 5.33 10.84 -15.57
CA GLY A 16 5.53 11.35 -16.93
C GLY A 16 6.82 12.17 -17.05
N ASP A 17 7.07 13.08 -16.11
CA ASP A 17 8.32 13.85 -16.06
C ASP A 17 9.56 12.95 -15.87
N LYS A 18 9.44 11.86 -15.07
CA LYS A 18 10.51 10.87 -14.88
C LYS A 18 10.81 10.07 -16.13
N LEU A 19 9.79 9.55 -16.80
CA LEU A 19 9.94 8.73 -18.01
C LEU A 19 10.50 9.53 -19.19
N THR A 20 10.24 10.84 -19.23
CA THR A 20 10.75 11.76 -20.26
C THR A 20 12.09 12.39 -19.90
N GLY A 21 12.64 12.10 -18.72
CA GLY A 21 13.92 12.67 -18.25
C GLY A 21 13.86 14.14 -17.84
N LYS A 22 12.67 14.73 -17.70
CA LYS A 22 12.48 16.13 -17.29
C LYS A 22 12.77 16.37 -15.81
N ALA A 23 12.41 15.42 -14.95
CA ALA A 23 12.70 15.45 -13.52
C ALA A 23 12.86 14.02 -13.01
N ASN A 24 13.44 13.81 -11.82
CA ASN A 24 13.61 12.47 -11.24
C ASN A 24 13.07 12.39 -9.79
N PRO A 25 11.75 12.52 -9.60
CA PRO A 25 11.14 12.33 -8.28
C PRO A 25 11.32 10.90 -7.76
N HIS A 26 11.43 10.77 -6.44
CA HIS A 26 11.51 9.50 -5.74
C HIS A 26 10.11 9.05 -5.31
N PHE A 27 9.68 7.89 -5.78
CA PHE A 27 8.32 7.36 -5.52
C PHE A 27 8.35 6.22 -4.51
N ILE A 28 7.55 6.35 -3.45
CA ILE A 28 7.37 5.32 -2.43
C ILE A 28 5.90 4.89 -2.42
N ALA A 29 5.63 3.62 -2.73
CA ALA A 29 4.33 3.01 -2.46
C ALA A 29 4.30 2.50 -1.02
N VAL A 30 3.25 2.81 -0.28
CA VAL A 30 3.10 2.33 1.11
C VAL A 30 1.90 1.42 1.20
N GLU A 31 2.02 0.26 1.80
CA GLU A 31 0.98 -0.77 1.93
C GLU A 31 0.92 -1.31 3.36
N PRO A 32 -0.15 -2.01 3.78
CA PRO A 32 -0.20 -2.60 5.11
C PRO A 32 0.68 -3.86 5.17
N ALA A 33 1.38 -4.07 6.28
CA ALA A 33 2.13 -5.31 6.51
C ALA A 33 1.23 -6.56 6.54
N SER A 34 -0.06 -6.40 6.81
CA SER A 34 -1.06 -7.47 6.77
C SER A 34 -1.48 -7.89 5.35
N CYS A 35 -1.31 -7.01 4.35
CA CYS A 35 -1.57 -7.27 2.93
C CYS A 35 -0.38 -6.76 2.08
N PRO A 36 0.79 -7.45 2.15
CA PRO A 36 2.05 -6.98 1.57
C PRO A 36 2.15 -7.25 0.06
N THR A 37 1.25 -6.68 -0.74
CA THR A 37 1.07 -6.99 -2.16
C THR A 37 2.30 -6.68 -3.03
N LEU A 38 2.92 -5.51 -2.88
CA LEU A 38 4.12 -5.14 -3.63
C LEU A 38 5.40 -5.70 -3.01
N THR A 39 5.47 -5.73 -1.67
CA THR A 39 6.69 -6.11 -0.95
C THR A 39 6.89 -7.62 -0.87
N ARG A 40 5.81 -8.42 -0.88
CA ARG A 40 5.88 -9.89 -0.77
C ARG A 40 5.01 -10.65 -1.78
N GLY A 41 4.24 -9.95 -2.64
CA GLY A 41 3.43 -10.60 -3.68
C GLY A 41 4.24 -11.06 -4.90
N ARG A 42 3.55 -11.69 -5.85
CA ARG A 42 4.11 -12.21 -7.10
C ARG A 42 3.68 -11.35 -8.28
N PHE A 43 4.60 -11.05 -9.19
CA PHE A 43 4.27 -10.38 -10.45
C PHE A 43 3.73 -11.38 -11.48
N ALA A 44 2.42 -11.55 -11.50
CA ALA A 44 1.71 -12.63 -12.19
C ALA A 44 0.41 -12.16 -12.86
N TYR A 45 -0.05 -12.88 -13.88
CA TYR A 45 -1.43 -12.78 -14.35
C TYR A 45 -2.36 -13.38 -13.32
N ASP A 46 -3.35 -12.62 -12.89
CA ASP A 46 -4.33 -13.05 -11.89
C ASP A 46 -5.67 -12.34 -12.12
N PHE A 47 -6.73 -12.86 -11.50
CA PHE A 47 -8.05 -12.23 -11.56
C PHE A 47 -8.04 -10.92 -10.76
N CYS A 48 -8.67 -9.88 -11.33
CA CYS A 48 -8.79 -8.58 -10.66
C CYS A 48 -9.86 -8.58 -9.57
N ASP A 49 -10.60 -9.67 -9.41
CA ASP A 49 -11.67 -9.81 -8.42
C ASP A 49 -11.72 -11.24 -7.88
N THR A 50 -12.26 -11.38 -6.67
CA THR A 50 -12.37 -12.69 -6.00
C THR A 50 -13.46 -13.59 -6.61
N GLY A 51 -14.39 -13.02 -7.38
CA GLY A 51 -15.43 -13.75 -8.11
C GLY A 51 -14.97 -14.31 -9.46
N MET A 52 -13.74 -13.99 -9.88
CA MET A 52 -13.13 -14.43 -11.15
C MET A 52 -13.97 -14.06 -12.38
N VAL A 53 -14.69 -12.93 -12.33
CA VAL A 53 -15.53 -12.46 -13.45
C VAL A 53 -14.81 -11.47 -14.36
N THR A 54 -13.74 -10.83 -13.87
CA THR A 54 -12.91 -9.92 -14.66
C THR A 54 -11.88 -10.67 -15.51
N PRO A 55 -11.38 -10.06 -16.60
CA PRO A 55 -10.21 -10.59 -17.29
C PRO A 55 -8.98 -10.66 -16.37
N LEU A 56 -8.06 -11.57 -16.71
CA LEU A 56 -6.75 -11.63 -16.06
C LEU A 56 -5.94 -10.38 -16.38
N ALA A 57 -5.23 -9.85 -15.38
CA ALA A 57 -4.28 -8.76 -15.56
C ALA A 57 -2.92 -9.12 -14.98
N LYS A 58 -1.83 -8.70 -15.66
CA LYS A 58 -0.47 -8.85 -15.15
C LYS A 58 -0.23 -7.82 -14.06
N MET A 59 -0.12 -8.26 -12.82
CA MET A 59 0.03 -7.39 -11.65
C MET A 59 0.83 -8.05 -10.53
N TYR A 60 1.31 -7.26 -9.57
CA TYR A 60 1.68 -7.81 -8.26
C TYR A 60 0.41 -8.27 -7.55
N THR A 61 0.42 -9.49 -7.05
CA THR A 61 -0.74 -10.13 -6.42
C THR A 61 -0.33 -11.03 -5.25
N LEU A 62 -1.19 -11.09 -4.23
CA LEU A 62 -1.18 -12.11 -3.17
C LEU A 62 -1.98 -13.37 -3.55
N GLY A 63 -2.60 -13.37 -4.74
CA GLY A 63 -3.57 -14.35 -5.23
C GLY A 63 -5.01 -13.91 -4.94
N CYS A 64 -5.92 -14.09 -5.90
CA CYS A 64 -7.33 -13.66 -5.75
C CYS A 64 -8.09 -14.40 -4.64
N GLY A 65 -7.58 -15.51 -4.13
CA GLY A 65 -8.10 -16.20 -2.95
C GLY A 65 -7.43 -15.79 -1.63
N PHE A 66 -6.54 -14.80 -1.61
CA PHE A 66 -5.94 -14.31 -0.37
C PHE A 66 -6.99 -13.69 0.55
N ILE A 67 -6.94 -14.06 1.83
CA ILE A 67 -7.85 -13.57 2.86
C ILE A 67 -7.03 -12.81 3.92
N PRO A 68 -7.20 -11.48 4.04
CA PRO A 68 -6.56 -10.70 5.09
C PRO A 68 -6.96 -11.15 6.49
N SER A 69 -6.09 -10.90 7.47
CA SER A 69 -6.40 -11.15 8.89
C SER A 69 -7.70 -10.46 9.33
N PRO A 70 -8.61 -11.13 10.06
CA PRO A 70 -9.83 -10.52 10.59
C PRO A 70 -9.58 -9.33 11.51
N ASN A 71 -8.42 -9.28 12.16
CA ASN A 71 -8.01 -8.20 13.06
C ASN A 71 -7.46 -6.97 12.31
N HIS A 72 -7.40 -7.01 10.98
CA HIS A 72 -6.88 -5.90 10.18
C HIS A 72 -7.93 -4.79 10.01
N ALA A 73 -7.64 -3.63 10.61
CA ALA A 73 -8.52 -2.47 10.59
C ALA A 73 -7.94 -1.30 9.77
N GLY A 74 -6.74 -1.45 9.20
CA GLY A 74 -6.06 -0.40 8.41
C GLY A 74 -6.55 -0.22 6.97
N GLY A 75 -7.62 -0.90 6.55
CA GLY A 75 -8.11 -0.84 5.16
C GLY A 75 -7.17 -1.53 4.16
N LEU A 76 -7.08 -1.08 2.91
CA LEU A 76 -6.09 -1.58 1.93
C LEU A 76 -6.04 -3.13 1.76
N ARG A 77 -7.19 -3.78 1.79
CA ARG A 77 -7.33 -5.26 1.82
C ARG A 77 -7.23 -5.99 0.48
N TYR A 78 -7.16 -5.24 -0.61
CA TYR A 78 -7.21 -5.81 -1.95
C TYR A 78 -5.94 -6.60 -2.26
N HIS A 79 -6.08 -7.79 -2.85
CA HIS A 79 -4.99 -8.74 -3.06
C HIS A 79 -4.02 -8.34 -4.17
N GLY A 80 -4.47 -7.50 -5.10
CA GLY A 80 -3.73 -7.10 -6.29
C GLY A 80 -3.25 -5.64 -6.23
N MET A 81 -2.44 -5.26 -7.22
CA MET A 81 -2.06 -3.87 -7.48
C MET A 81 -2.38 -3.52 -8.93
N SER A 82 -2.65 -2.26 -9.23
CA SER A 82 -2.85 -1.81 -10.62
C SER A 82 -1.75 -2.36 -11.56
N PRO A 83 -2.10 -2.89 -12.75
CA PRO A 83 -1.11 -3.37 -13.72
C PRO A 83 -0.07 -2.31 -14.08
N VAL A 84 -0.48 -1.05 -14.20
CA VAL A 84 0.42 0.07 -14.50
C VAL A 84 1.43 0.28 -13.37
N LEU A 85 0.97 0.32 -12.12
CA LEU A 85 1.88 0.47 -10.98
C LEU A 85 2.77 -0.76 -10.78
N SER A 86 2.22 -1.94 -11.03
CA SER A 86 2.96 -3.19 -10.96
C SER A 86 4.11 -3.21 -11.96
N GLN A 87 3.85 -2.80 -13.20
CA GLN A 87 4.88 -2.70 -14.23
C GLN A 87 5.92 -1.62 -13.88
N LEU A 88 5.49 -0.43 -13.44
CA LEU A 88 6.40 0.63 -13.02
C LEU A 88 7.30 0.22 -11.85
N TYR A 89 6.79 -0.58 -10.91
CA TYR A 89 7.58 -1.13 -9.82
C TYR A 89 8.52 -2.25 -10.29
N HIS A 90 8.03 -3.16 -11.14
CA HIS A 90 8.84 -4.23 -11.71
C HIS A 90 10.04 -3.70 -12.50
N ASP A 91 9.84 -2.61 -13.25
CA ASP A 91 10.86 -1.96 -14.06
C ASP A 91 11.74 -0.97 -13.27
N GLY A 92 11.47 -0.77 -11.97
CA GLY A 92 12.27 0.10 -11.09
C GLY A 92 11.98 1.61 -11.20
N TYR A 93 10.92 2.01 -11.90
CA TYR A 93 10.50 3.42 -11.98
C TYR A 93 9.80 3.89 -10.71
N LEU A 94 8.94 3.04 -10.13
CA LEU A 94 8.45 3.20 -8.76
C LEU A 94 9.56 2.70 -7.83
N ASN A 95 10.20 3.63 -7.11
CA ASN A 95 11.51 3.38 -6.50
C ASN A 95 11.46 2.40 -5.32
N GLU A 96 10.38 2.43 -4.55
CA GLU A 96 10.30 1.67 -3.31
C GLU A 96 8.85 1.28 -2.99
N ALA A 97 8.67 0.10 -2.40
CA ALA A 97 7.46 -0.27 -1.69
C ALA A 97 7.77 -0.52 -0.22
N ARG A 98 6.96 0.02 0.70
CA ARG A 98 7.08 -0.18 2.15
C ARG A 98 5.80 -0.74 2.73
N ALA A 99 5.95 -1.83 3.47
CA ALA A 99 4.88 -2.39 4.29
C ALA A 99 4.98 -1.85 5.71
N VAL A 100 3.87 -1.36 6.27
CA VAL A 100 3.82 -0.79 7.63
C VAL A 100 2.74 -1.46 8.48
N GLU A 101 3.04 -1.60 9.77
CA GLU A 101 2.15 -2.17 10.78
C GLU A 101 1.00 -1.21 11.12
N GLN A 102 -0.19 -1.73 11.41
CA GLN A 102 -1.36 -0.88 11.62
C GLN A 102 -1.26 -0.07 12.91
N THR A 103 -0.66 -0.61 13.97
CA THR A 103 -0.47 0.16 15.22
C THR A 103 0.40 1.41 14.97
N ALA A 104 1.50 1.26 14.23
CA ALA A 104 2.38 2.34 13.80
C ALA A 104 1.68 3.37 12.89
N VAL A 105 0.73 2.92 12.07
CA VAL A 105 -0.12 3.77 11.22
C VAL A 105 -1.08 4.61 12.05
N PHE A 106 -1.76 4.02 13.04
CA PHE A 106 -2.69 4.74 13.90
C PHE A 106 -1.99 5.73 14.84
N GLU A 107 -0.78 5.41 15.30
CA GLU A 107 0.07 6.37 16.03
C GLU A 107 0.34 7.63 15.19
N ALA A 108 0.76 7.45 13.93
CA ALA A 108 0.98 8.55 13.00
C ALA A 108 -0.31 9.32 12.71
N ALA A 109 -1.43 8.62 12.57
CA ALA A 109 -2.72 9.23 12.32
C ALA A 109 -3.18 10.15 13.46
N GLU A 110 -3.02 9.71 14.71
CA GLU A 110 -3.35 10.54 15.88
C GLU A 110 -2.43 11.74 16.01
N MET A 111 -1.12 11.56 15.77
CA MET A 111 -0.18 12.66 15.76
C MET A 111 -0.59 13.70 14.71
N PHE A 112 -0.86 13.26 13.48
CA PHE A 112 -1.29 14.13 12.39
C PHE A 112 -2.59 14.87 12.73
N ALA A 113 -3.59 14.18 13.28
CA ALA A 113 -4.85 14.81 13.69
C ALA A 113 -4.67 15.87 14.79
N LYS A 114 -3.77 15.63 15.75
CA LYS A 114 -3.48 16.59 16.83
C LYS A 114 -2.73 17.83 16.34
N VAL A 115 -1.87 17.68 15.34
CA VAL A 115 -1.02 18.77 14.80
C VAL A 115 -1.73 19.55 13.69
N GLU A 116 -2.33 18.85 12.73
CA GLU A 116 -2.91 19.43 11.51
C GLU A 116 -4.44 19.63 11.60
N GLY A 117 -5.09 19.09 12.64
CA GLY A 117 -6.54 19.23 12.85
C GLY A 117 -7.43 18.41 11.92
N ILE A 118 -6.85 17.50 11.13
CA ILE A 118 -7.58 16.62 10.20
C ILE A 118 -7.44 15.17 10.65
N LEU A 119 -8.56 14.48 10.86
CA LEU A 119 -8.58 13.04 11.13
C LEU A 119 -8.47 12.27 9.79
N PRO A 120 -7.34 11.63 9.47
CA PRO A 120 -7.17 10.94 8.19
C PRO A 120 -7.91 9.60 8.17
N ALA A 121 -8.26 9.08 6.99
CA ALA A 121 -8.67 7.68 6.89
C ALA A 121 -7.48 6.75 7.24
N PRO A 122 -7.71 5.56 7.84
CA PRO A 122 -6.64 4.59 8.11
C PRO A 122 -5.80 4.25 6.88
N GLU A 123 -6.42 4.17 5.69
CA GLU A 123 -5.73 3.96 4.41
C GLU A 123 -4.74 5.09 4.10
N SER A 124 -5.11 6.34 4.37
CA SER A 124 -4.27 7.52 4.13
C SER A 124 -3.15 7.62 5.16
N ALA A 125 -3.42 7.17 6.38
CA ALA A 125 -2.45 7.19 7.47
C ALA A 125 -1.19 6.35 7.18
N HIS A 126 -1.26 5.36 6.28
CA HIS A 126 -0.09 4.65 5.78
C HIS A 126 0.91 5.60 5.11
N ALA A 127 0.43 6.46 4.20
CA ALA A 127 1.26 7.44 3.53
C ALA A 127 1.77 8.53 4.50
N ILE A 128 0.93 8.95 5.45
CA ILE A 128 1.33 9.89 6.51
C ILE A 128 2.46 9.31 7.35
N ARG A 129 2.35 8.04 7.78
CA ARG A 129 3.38 7.38 8.58
C ARG A 129 4.75 7.44 7.90
N VAL A 130 4.80 7.04 6.63
CA VAL A 130 6.06 7.06 5.87
C VAL A 130 6.52 8.48 5.56
N ALA A 131 5.61 9.43 5.33
CA ALA A 131 6.00 10.83 5.17
C ALA A 131 6.65 11.41 6.44
N ILE A 132 6.16 11.04 7.63
CA ILE A 132 6.77 11.40 8.91
C ILE A 132 8.16 10.75 9.03
N ASP A 133 8.28 9.45 8.72
CA ASP A 133 9.57 8.75 8.77
C ASP A 133 10.60 9.40 7.83
N GLU A 134 10.21 9.78 6.61
CA GLU A 134 11.07 10.49 5.67
C GLU A 134 11.43 11.92 6.14
N ALA A 135 10.51 12.64 6.76
CA ALA A 135 10.78 13.96 7.33
C ALA A 135 11.79 13.87 8.50
N VAL A 136 11.68 12.84 9.36
CA VAL A 136 12.63 12.57 10.43
C VAL A 136 14.01 12.25 9.86
N ARG A 137 14.10 11.39 8.84
CA ARG A 137 15.35 11.07 8.15
C ARG A 137 16.00 12.31 7.54
N CYS A 138 15.22 13.18 6.90
CA CYS A 138 15.72 14.44 6.34
C CYS A 138 16.31 15.34 7.43
N ARG A 139 15.62 15.47 8.57
CA ARG A 139 16.11 16.23 9.73
C ARG A 139 17.43 15.68 10.26
N GLU A 140 17.54 14.35 10.40
CA GLU A 140 18.75 13.69 10.91
C GLU A 140 19.93 13.81 9.95
N ALA A 141 19.67 13.75 8.65
CA ALA A 141 20.68 13.93 7.61
C ALA A 141 21.04 15.40 7.35
N GLY A 142 20.28 16.36 7.90
CA GLY A 142 20.43 17.78 7.59
C GLY A 142 20.04 18.14 6.14
N GLU A 143 19.21 17.32 5.50
CA GLU A 143 18.75 17.52 4.13
C GLU A 143 17.37 18.20 4.09
N SER A 144 17.20 19.16 3.17
CA SER A 144 15.89 19.75 2.90
C SER A 144 15.29 19.10 1.66
N LYS A 145 14.13 18.44 1.81
CA LYS A 145 13.38 17.82 0.72
C LYS A 145 11.91 18.23 0.78
N THR A 146 11.27 18.31 -0.37
CA THR A 146 9.80 18.42 -0.47
C THR A 146 9.21 17.02 -0.47
N ILE A 147 8.35 16.73 0.50
CA ILE A 147 7.63 15.46 0.61
C ILE A 147 6.16 15.73 0.22
N LEU A 148 5.71 15.07 -0.83
CA LEU A 148 4.30 15.06 -1.24
C LEU A 148 3.71 13.69 -0.91
N PHE A 149 2.62 13.67 -0.15
CA PHE A 149 1.83 12.47 0.10
C PHE A 149 0.36 12.74 -0.23
N ASN A 150 -0.41 11.68 -0.50
CA ASN A 150 -1.83 11.79 -0.82
C ASN A 150 -2.69 11.51 0.41
N LEU A 151 -3.40 12.53 0.91
CA LEU A 151 -4.46 12.36 1.91
C LEU A 151 -5.75 11.98 1.19
N THR A 152 -5.99 10.68 1.06
CA THR A 152 -7.03 10.14 0.16
C THR A 152 -8.44 10.17 0.73
N GLY A 153 -8.61 10.42 2.03
CA GLY A 153 -9.92 10.45 2.69
C GLY A 153 -9.84 10.83 4.17
N THR A 154 -11.02 11.02 4.78
CA THR A 154 -11.19 11.36 6.19
C THR A 154 -11.59 10.14 7.01
N GLY A 155 -11.20 10.10 8.29
CA GLY A 155 -11.41 8.96 9.18
C GLY A 155 -12.71 9.00 9.99
N TYR A 156 -13.64 9.91 9.69
CA TYR A 156 -14.85 10.12 10.50
C TYR A 156 -15.76 8.88 10.58
N PHE A 157 -15.66 7.97 9.62
CA PHE A 157 -16.42 6.72 9.58
C PHE A 157 -15.61 5.50 10.05
N ASP A 158 -14.35 5.70 10.44
CA ASP A 158 -13.42 4.66 10.89
C ASP A 158 -13.20 4.67 12.42
N MET A 159 -14.12 5.31 13.16
CA MET A 159 -14.00 5.54 14.60
C MET A 159 -13.85 4.25 15.42
N ALA A 160 -14.38 3.12 14.93
CA ALA A 160 -14.20 1.84 15.59
C ALA A 160 -12.73 1.39 15.61
N ALA A 161 -11.98 1.63 14.52
CA ALA A 161 -10.57 1.30 14.44
C ALA A 161 -9.73 2.24 15.33
N TYR A 162 -10.04 3.54 15.32
CA TYR A 162 -9.43 4.50 16.24
C TYR A 162 -9.70 4.18 17.71
N LYS A 163 -10.92 3.73 18.03
CA LYS A 163 -11.28 3.26 19.38
C LYS A 163 -10.44 2.05 19.77
N ALA A 164 -10.30 1.05 18.89
CA ALA A 164 -9.47 -0.13 19.15
C ALA A 164 -7.99 0.22 19.41
N PHE A 165 -7.44 1.18 18.65
CA PHE A 165 -6.09 1.68 18.90
C PHE A 165 -5.96 2.39 20.26
N ASN A 166 -6.92 3.25 20.60
CA ASN A 166 -6.94 3.99 21.87
C ASN A 166 -7.11 3.08 23.09
N GLU A 167 -7.97 2.06 22.96
CA GLU A 167 -8.22 1.05 24.00
C GLU A 167 -7.11 -0.02 24.07
N LYS A 168 -6.07 0.07 23.23
CA LYS A 168 -4.95 -0.88 23.16
C LYS A 168 -5.39 -2.32 22.87
N THR A 169 -6.48 -2.48 22.12
CA THR A 169 -7.00 -3.78 21.67
C THR A 169 -6.60 -4.10 20.22
N MET A 170 -6.08 -3.12 19.48
CA MET A 170 -5.47 -3.33 18.16
C MET A 170 -4.15 -4.11 18.27
N SER A 171 -3.94 -5.07 17.37
CA SER A 171 -2.73 -5.88 17.27
C SER A 171 -2.28 -6.02 15.82
N ASP A 172 -0.99 -6.13 15.58
CA ASP A 172 -0.45 -6.33 14.23
C ASP A 172 -0.49 -7.80 13.83
N SER A 173 -0.89 -8.05 12.59
CA SER A 173 -0.97 -9.39 12.02
C SER A 173 -0.32 -9.36 10.64
N ILE A 174 0.86 -9.99 10.55
CA ILE A 174 1.65 -10.10 9.32
C ILE A 174 1.48 -11.54 8.82
N PRO A 175 1.06 -11.77 7.56
CA PRO A 175 0.85 -13.12 7.05
C PRO A 175 2.17 -13.89 7.03
N THR A 176 2.13 -15.15 7.47
CA THR A 176 3.28 -16.05 7.36
C THR A 176 3.49 -16.45 5.89
N ASP A 177 4.64 -17.05 5.57
CA ASP A 177 4.86 -17.59 4.23
C ASP A 177 3.86 -18.71 3.88
N GLU A 178 3.37 -19.44 4.88
CA GLU A 178 2.31 -20.44 4.70
C GLU A 178 0.97 -19.78 4.34
N ASP A 179 0.60 -18.69 5.02
CA ASP A 179 -0.63 -17.95 4.71
C ASP A 179 -0.57 -17.35 3.29
N LEU A 180 0.58 -16.80 2.90
CA LEU A 180 0.81 -16.32 1.54
C LEU A 180 0.77 -17.44 0.51
N ALA A 181 1.33 -18.61 0.82
CA ALA A 181 1.31 -19.76 -0.09
C ALA A 181 -0.11 -20.22 -0.43
N ARG A 182 -1.05 -20.13 0.52
CA ARG A 182 -2.47 -20.42 0.26
C ARG A 182 -3.08 -19.46 -0.76
N GLY A 183 -2.77 -18.16 -0.65
CA GLY A 183 -3.15 -17.16 -1.65
C GLY A 183 -2.51 -17.45 -3.00
N PHE A 184 -1.19 -17.66 -3.04
CA PHE A 184 -0.46 -17.93 -4.28
C PHE A 184 -0.92 -19.19 -5.00
N ALA A 185 -1.41 -20.21 -4.29
CA ALA A 185 -1.97 -21.41 -4.89
C ALA A 185 -3.23 -21.14 -5.75
N THR A 186 -3.86 -19.98 -5.58
CA THR A 186 -5.03 -19.56 -6.37
C THR A 186 -4.65 -18.80 -7.64
N ILE A 187 -3.38 -18.43 -7.83
CA ILE A 187 -2.92 -17.75 -9.03
C ILE A 187 -3.05 -18.72 -10.23
N PRO A 188 -3.70 -18.30 -11.33
CA PRO A 188 -3.89 -19.16 -12.50
C PRO A 188 -2.57 -19.61 -13.13
N LYS A 189 -2.53 -20.89 -13.53
CA LYS A 189 -1.48 -21.43 -14.40
C LYS A 189 -1.88 -21.22 -15.86
N LEU A 190 -1.02 -20.55 -16.60
CA LEU A 190 -1.20 -20.22 -18.02
C LEU A 190 -0.05 -20.88 -18.81
N PRO A 191 -0.28 -22.05 -19.44
CA PRO A 191 0.76 -22.76 -20.18
C PRO A 191 1.50 -21.85 -21.17
N GLY A 192 2.84 -21.83 -21.10
CA GLY A 192 3.69 -21.00 -21.96
C GLY A 192 3.76 -19.52 -21.60
N ILE A 193 3.05 -19.06 -20.55
CA ILE A 193 3.04 -17.66 -20.10
C ILE A 193 3.42 -17.56 -18.60
N GLN A 194 2.89 -18.45 -17.78
CA GLN A 194 3.02 -18.45 -16.32
C GLN A 194 2.73 -19.86 -15.76
N GLU A 195 3.76 -20.55 -15.27
CA GLU A 195 3.66 -21.94 -14.77
C GLU A 195 3.56 -22.05 -13.24
#